data_AF-A0A560BPE6-F1
#
_entry.id   AF-A0A560BPE6-F1
#
_cell.length_a   1.000
_cell.length_b   1.000
_cell.length_c   1.000
_cell.angle_alpha   90.00
_cell.angle_beta   90.00
_cell.angle_gamma   90.00
#
_symmetry.space_group_name_H-M   'P 1'
#
loop_
_entity.id
_entity.type
_entity.pdbx_description
1 polymer ?
#
loop_
_entity_poly.entity_id
_entity_poly.type
_entity_poly.pdbx_seq_one_letter_code
_entity_poly.pdbx_strand_id
1 'polypeptide(L)'
;MSALNRLSSNPCNPVVASSLAGVRIPVSEVRYLTYGLYRDIRRGEIVGYDAWMGLNSQPGAVVVQLDALCAPQQIYARGGARLPDAR
;
A
#
# COMPACT_ATOMS: atom_id res chain seq x y z
N MET A 1 -16.38 -3.15 -3.75
CA MET A 1 -15.24 -3.42 -4.65
C MET A 1 -14.31 -2.20 -4.60
N SER A 2 -13.04 -2.36 -4.23
CA SER A 2 -12.12 -1.21 -4.05
C SER A 2 -11.73 -0.59 -5.39
N ALA A 3 -11.60 0.74 -5.49
CA ALA A 3 -11.11 1.40 -6.70
C ALA A 3 -9.68 0.95 -7.07
N LEU A 4 -8.88 0.54 -6.07
CA LEU A 4 -7.55 -0.04 -6.27
C LEU A 4 -7.57 -1.36 -7.05
N ASN A 5 -8.69 -2.10 -7.08
CA ASN A 5 -8.81 -3.34 -7.85
C ASN A 5 -8.63 -3.11 -9.37
N ARG A 6 -8.84 -1.87 -9.84
CA ARG A 6 -8.59 -1.50 -11.25
C ARG A 6 -7.11 -1.34 -11.57
N LEU A 7 -6.28 -1.08 -10.56
CA LEU A 7 -4.83 -0.90 -10.71
C LEU A 7 -4.09 -2.22 -10.48
N SER A 8 -4.46 -2.95 -9.43
CA SER A 8 -3.92 -4.28 -9.13
C SER A 8 -4.93 -5.03 -8.27
N SER A 9 -5.30 -6.25 -8.67
CA SER A 9 -6.26 -7.06 -7.93
C SER A 9 -5.56 -7.80 -6.77
N ASN A 10 -5.93 -7.46 -5.54
CA ASN A 10 -5.41 -8.10 -4.32
C ASN A 10 -6.46 -8.08 -3.19
N PRO A 11 -6.57 -9.14 -2.38
CA PRO A 11 -7.51 -9.20 -1.25
C PRO A 11 -7.29 -8.09 -0.20
N CYS A 12 -6.08 -7.58 -0.04
CA CYS A 12 -5.76 -6.52 0.93
C CYS A 12 -6.21 -5.11 0.49
N ASN A 13 -6.69 -4.93 -0.75
CA ASN A 13 -7.06 -3.62 -1.29
C ASN A 13 -8.07 -2.81 -0.45
N PRO A 14 -9.09 -3.39 0.23
CA PRO A 14 -9.96 -2.63 1.12
C PRO A 14 -9.21 -2.03 2.32
N VAL A 15 -8.26 -2.77 2.86
CA VAL A 15 -7.44 -2.32 4.00
C VAL A 15 -6.46 -1.25 3.55
N VAL A 16 -5.77 -1.46 2.43
CA VAL A 16 -4.84 -0.46 1.84
C VAL A 16 -5.56 0.86 1.57
N ALA A 17 -6.76 0.82 1.00
CA ALA A 17 -7.57 2.02 0.77
C ALA A 17 -7.92 2.74 2.09
N SER A 18 -8.21 1.98 3.15
CA SER A 18 -8.49 2.53 4.48
C SER A 18 -7.26 3.18 5.11
N SER A 19 -6.07 2.57 4.96
CA SER A 19 -4.81 3.13 5.42
C SER A 19 -4.45 4.43 4.70
N LEU A 20 -4.65 4.50 3.37
CA LEU A 20 -4.49 5.73 2.60
C LEU A 20 -5.43 6.85 3.07
N ALA A 21 -6.70 6.52 3.30
CA ALA A 21 -7.68 7.47 3.82
C ALA A 21 -7.27 8.00 5.21
N GLY A 22 -6.72 7.15 6.07
CA GLY A 22 -6.21 7.54 7.39
C GLY A 22 -5.09 8.59 7.34
N VAL A 23 -4.29 8.60 6.26
CA VAL A 23 -3.27 9.63 6.00
C VAL A 23 -3.72 10.68 4.98
N ARG A 24 -5.03 10.78 4.72
CA ARG A 24 -5.64 11.78 3.82
C ARG A 24 -5.15 11.72 2.38
N ILE A 25 -4.78 10.53 1.90
CA ILE A 25 -4.48 10.30 0.48
C ILE A 25 -5.71 9.67 -0.18
N PRO A 26 -6.39 10.38 -1.10
CA PRO A 26 -7.53 9.79 -1.81
C PRO A 26 -7.03 8.75 -2.81
N VAL A 27 -7.79 7.66 -3.00
CA VAL A 27 -7.43 6.60 -3.95
C VAL A 27 -7.33 7.11 -5.40
N SER A 28 -8.02 8.20 -5.74
CA SER A 28 -7.91 8.85 -7.06
C SER A 28 -6.53 9.45 -7.36
N GLU A 29 -5.71 9.71 -6.33
CA GLU A 29 -4.33 10.17 -6.50
C GLU A 29 -3.36 9.04 -6.83
N VAL A 30 -3.78 7.78 -6.66
CA VAL A 30 -2.94 6.61 -6.91
C VAL A 30 -2.84 6.38 -8.43
N ARG A 31 -1.64 6.61 -8.96
CA ARG A 31 -1.30 6.41 -10.38
C ARG A 31 -1.07 4.94 -10.70
N TYR A 32 -0.39 4.23 -9.81
CA TYR A 32 -0.15 2.79 -9.93
C TYR A 32 -0.13 2.14 -8.56
N LEU A 33 -0.43 0.84 -8.53
CA LEU A 33 -0.33 -0.01 -7.36
C LEU A 33 0.38 -1.30 -7.74
N THR A 34 1.37 -1.71 -6.96
CA THR A 34 1.98 -3.04 -7.05
C THR A 34 2.17 -3.64 -5.66
N TYR A 35 2.18 -4.96 -5.58
CA TYR A 35 2.35 -5.69 -4.33
C TYR A 35 3.68 -6.44 -4.31
N GLY A 36 4.53 -6.09 -3.33
CA GLY A 36 5.66 -6.92 -2.93
C GLY A 36 5.18 -8.01 -1.98
N LEU A 37 5.61 -9.25 -2.20
CA LEU A 37 5.25 -10.39 -1.36
C LEU A 37 6.42 -10.76 -0.47
N TYR A 38 6.20 -10.79 0.84
CA TYR A 38 7.16 -11.37 1.77
C TYR A 38 6.82 -12.83 2.00
N ARG A 39 7.78 -13.70 1.71
CA ARG A 39 7.68 -15.14 1.95
C ARG A 39 8.68 -15.56 3.00
N ASP A 40 8.26 -16.41 3.92
CA ASP A 40 9.18 -17.14 4.77
C ASP A 40 10.02 -18.07 3.89
N ILE A 41 11.33 -17.89 3.87
CA ILE A 41 12.24 -18.66 3.00
C ILE A 41 12.32 -20.16 3.37
N ARG A 42 11.93 -20.54 4.59
CA ARG A 42 11.96 -21.92 5.08
C ARG A 42 10.66 -22.66 4.80
N ARG A 43 9.52 -21.96 4.88
CA ARG A 43 8.17 -22.56 4.71
C ARG A 43 7.50 -22.23 3.37
N GLY A 44 7.97 -21.20 2.65
CA GLY A 44 7.38 -20.72 1.40
C GLY A 44 6.05 -19.96 1.56
N GLU A 45 5.51 -19.92 2.78
CA GLU A 45 4.29 -19.24 3.16
C GLU A 45 4.45 -17.71 3.04
N ILE A 46 3.36 -17.05 2.65
CA ILE A 46 3.33 -15.58 2.63
C ILE A 46 3.19 -15.11 4.07
N VAL A 47 4.12 -14.27 4.51
CA VAL A 47 4.14 -13.68 5.86
C VAL A 47 3.78 -12.20 5.86
N GLY A 48 3.69 -11.60 4.68
CA GLY A 48 3.27 -10.20 4.55
C GLY A 48 3.25 -9.70 3.11
N TYR A 49 2.77 -8.46 2.98
CA TYR A 49 2.67 -7.75 1.72
C TYR A 49 3.13 -6.31 1.91
N ASP A 50 3.81 -5.76 0.92
CA ASP A 50 3.95 -4.31 0.78
C ASP A 50 3.11 -3.85 -0.41
N ALA A 51 2.11 -3.02 -0.16
CA ALA A 51 1.40 -2.29 -1.20
C ALA A 51 2.19 -1.02 -1.54
N TRP A 52 2.77 -0.96 -2.73
CA TRP A 52 3.52 0.19 -3.25
C TRP A 52 2.62 1.04 -4.14
N MET A 53 2.34 2.28 -3.71
CA MET A 53 1.45 3.21 -4.41
C MET A 53 2.22 4.43 -4.88
N GLY A 54 2.40 4.56 -6.20
CA GLY A 54 2.88 5.81 -6.77
C GLY A 54 1.74 6.80 -6.90
N LEU A 55 1.95 8.03 -6.45
CA LEU A 55 0.95 9.10 -6.56
C LEU A 55 1.17 9.93 -7.83
N ASN A 56 0.11 10.60 -8.31
CA ASN A 56 0.20 11.51 -9.45
C ASN A 56 1.01 12.78 -9.14
N SER A 57 0.93 13.26 -7.90
CA SER A 57 1.48 14.55 -7.45
C SER A 57 2.96 14.53 -7.08
N GLN A 58 3.57 13.37 -6.90
CA GLN A 58 4.95 13.27 -6.40
C GLN A 58 5.71 12.04 -6.94
N PRO A 59 7.05 12.12 -7.04
CA PRO A 59 7.88 10.95 -7.32
C PRO A 59 7.89 9.97 -6.13
N GLY A 60 8.40 8.76 -6.37
CA GLY A 60 8.49 7.72 -5.35
C GLY A 60 7.19 6.94 -5.15
N ALA A 61 7.02 6.41 -3.93
CA ALA A 61 5.83 5.67 -3.53
C ALA A 61 5.49 5.87 -2.06
N VAL A 62 4.19 5.88 -1.77
CA VAL A 62 3.66 5.60 -0.43
C VAL A 62 3.49 4.09 -0.32
N VAL A 63 3.94 3.52 0.78
CA VAL A 63 3.94 2.08 1.03
C VAL A 63 3.08 1.78 2.24
N VAL A 64 2.15 0.85 2.10
CA VAL A 64 1.42 0.25 3.22
C VAL A 64 1.95 -1.17 3.38
N GLN A 65 2.64 -1.41 4.50
CA GLN A 65 3.10 -2.74 4.86
C GLN A 65 2.02 -3.46 5.66
N LEU A 66 1.79 -4.72 5.31
CA LEU A 66 0.74 -5.58 5.83
C LEU A 66 1.33 -6.92 6.23
N ASP A 67 0.73 -7.56 7.22
CA ASP A 67 1.01 -8.98 7.51
C ASP A 67 0.25 -9.92 6.54
N ALA A 68 0.38 -11.23 6.77
CA ALA A 68 -0.27 -12.26 5.96
C ALA A 68 -1.81 -12.19 5.96
N LEU A 69 -2.41 -11.57 6.98
CA LEU A 69 -3.86 -11.39 7.15
C LEU A 69 -4.34 -10.01 6.70
N CYS A 70 -3.50 -9.28 5.96
CA CYS A 70 -3.75 -7.90 5.54
C CYS A 70 -3.90 -6.91 6.70
N ALA A 71 -3.37 -7.19 7.90
CA ALA A 71 -3.38 -6.20 8.98
C ALA A 71 -2.27 -5.16 8.74
N PRO A 72 -2.57 -3.84 8.75
CA PRO A 72 -1.57 -2.81 8.55
C PRO A 72 -0.55 -2.81 9.69
N GLN A 73 0.72 -2.89 9.33
CA GLN A 73 1.83 -2.78 10.28
C GLN A 73 2.39 -1.36 10.28
N GLN A 74 2.53 -0.75 9.10
CA GLN A 74 3.00 0.61 8.94
C GLN A 74 2.58 1.22 7.61
N ILE A 75 2.57 2.55 7.56
CA ILE A 75 2.47 3.34 6.34
C ILE A 75 3.62 4.35 6.31
N TYR A 76 4.34 4.41 5.20
CA TYR A 76 5.51 5.29 5.06
C TYR A 76 5.71 5.73 3.61
N ALA A 77 6.54 6.75 3.41
CA ALA A 77 6.91 7.21 2.08
C ALA A 77 8.34 6.79 1.73
N ARG A 78 8.61 6.49 0.46
CA ARG A 78 9.94 6.10 -0.03
C ARG A 78 10.22 6.70 -1.41
N GLY A 79 11.50 6.95 -1.70
CA GLY A 79 11.95 7.30 -3.06
C GLY A 79 11.55 8.71 -3.51
N GLY A 80 11.47 9.67 -2.58
CA GLY A 80 11.09 11.05 -2.86
C GLY A 80 9.61 11.37 -2.60
N ALA A 81 8.80 10.37 -2.29
CA ALA A 81 7.44 10.57 -1.82
C ALA A 81 7.43 11.17 -0.41
N ARG A 82 6.33 11.84 -0.07
CA ARG A 82 6.04 12.33 1.29
C ARG A 82 4.63 11.90 1.69
N LEU A 83 4.43 11.69 2.99
CA LEU A 83 3.10 11.58 3.56
C LEU A 83 2.59 12.99 3.88
N PRO A 84 1.27 13.24 3.78
CA PRO A 84 0.70 14.48 4.28
C PRO A 84 1.03 14.67 5.76
N ASP A 85 1.39 15.89 6.16
CA ASP A 85 1.72 16.18 7.56
C ASP A 85 0.52 15.86 8.47
N ALA A 86 0.79 15.08 9.51
CA ALA A 86 -0.14 14.92 10.62
C ALA A 86 -0.10 16.20 11.47
N ARG A 87 -1.02 17.13 11.22
CA ARG A 87 -1.35 18.19 12.17
C ARG A 87 -2.33 17.68 13.21
#